data_AF-A0A8J8G6T2-F1
#
_entry.id   AF-A0A8J8G6T2-F1
#
_cell.length_a   1.000
_cell.length_b   1.000
_cell.length_c   1.000
_cell.angle_alpha   90.00
_cell.angle_beta   90.00
_cell.angle_gamma   90.00
#
_symmetry.space_group_name_H-M   'P 1'
#
loop_
_entity.id
_entity.type
_entity.pdbx_description
1 polymer ?
#
loop_
_entity_poly.entity_id
_entity_poly.type
_entity_poly.pdbx_seq_one_letter_code
_entity_poly.pdbx_strand_id
1 'polypeptide(L)'
;MTTIIIGLFPTQENAKNLAADLEKNGFRVQDYIVYLTKPEYKEQNFWEKLFGERTPQINTNETDKLIASVSIDNEQQLEIAKNIFAQHSVEHTYEFDDVTIVEAQNLDYLKAKVALRAKSEVYSTQLKNKKTAQNIHQGAGAEFSFDAF
;
A
#
# COMPACT_ATOMS: atom_id res chain seq x y z
N MET A 1 -6.54 20.09 -3.49
CA MET A 1 -6.72 19.12 -2.40
C MET A 1 -5.39 18.40 -2.28
N THR A 2 -4.95 18.14 -1.06
CA THR A 2 -3.66 17.50 -0.80
C THR A 2 -3.92 16.02 -0.52
N THR A 3 -3.17 15.15 -1.17
CA THR A 3 -3.25 13.69 -1.00
C THR A 3 -2.03 13.22 -0.23
N ILE A 4 -2.21 12.29 0.70
CA ILE A 4 -1.09 11.58 1.33
C ILE A 4 -0.85 10.28 0.59
N ILE A 5 0.35 10.12 0.03
CA ILE A 5 0.82 8.86 -0.50
C ILE A 5 1.70 8.17 0.55
N ILE A 6 1.43 6.90 0.80
CA ILE A 6 2.14 6.08 1.79
C ILE A 6 2.86 4.98 1.05
N GLY A 7 4.19 4.92 1.23
CA GLY A 7 5.06 3.88 0.73
C GLY A 7 5.38 2.88 1.83
N LEU A 8 5.29 1.60 1.46
CA LEU A 8 5.57 0.46 2.31
C LEU A 8 6.79 -0.28 1.76
N PHE A 9 7.88 -0.32 2.52
CA PHE A 9 9.19 -0.82 2.09
C PHE A 9 9.70 -1.99 2.96
N PRO A 10 10.44 -2.94 2.37
CA PRO A 10 10.89 -4.15 3.06
C PRO A 10 12.04 -3.90 4.05
N THR A 11 12.85 -2.87 3.80
CA THR A 11 14.02 -2.50 4.61
C THR A 11 14.10 -0.98 4.85
N GLN A 12 14.66 -0.56 5.97
CA GLN A 12 14.90 0.82 6.38
C GLN A 12 16.35 1.24 6.12
N GLU A 13 17.19 0.35 5.59
CA GLU A 13 18.56 0.64 5.17
C GLU A 13 18.62 1.85 4.22
N ASN A 14 17.67 1.92 3.29
CA ASN A 14 17.59 2.98 2.27
C ASN A 14 16.81 4.23 2.70
N ALA A 15 16.37 4.32 3.96
CA ALA A 15 15.54 5.41 4.44
C ALA A 15 16.17 6.81 4.23
N LYS A 16 17.49 6.91 4.41
CA LYS A 16 18.23 8.16 4.18
C LYS A 16 18.27 8.55 2.71
N ASN A 17 18.49 7.58 1.83
CA ASN A 17 18.54 7.81 0.39
C ASN A 17 17.15 8.18 -0.15
N LEU A 18 16.10 7.52 0.35
CA LEU A 18 14.71 7.86 0.05
C LEU A 18 14.41 9.32 0.40
N ALA A 19 14.74 9.76 1.61
CA ALA A 19 14.58 11.15 2.03
C ALA A 19 15.37 12.13 1.15
N ALA A 20 16.63 11.82 0.86
CA ALA A 20 17.48 12.65 0.02
C ALA A 20 16.94 12.78 -1.43
N ASP A 21 16.41 11.69 -2.00
CA ASP A 21 15.80 11.73 -3.33
C ASP A 21 14.49 12.51 -3.34
N LEU A 22 13.68 12.44 -2.28
CA LEU A 22 12.51 13.30 -2.14
C LEU A 22 12.92 14.79 -2.13
N GLU A 23 13.89 15.16 -1.29
CA GLU A 23 14.39 16.54 -1.22
C GLU A 23 14.96 17.04 -2.56
N LYS A 24 15.76 16.21 -3.23
CA LYS A 24 16.36 16.52 -4.53
C LYS A 24 15.31 16.73 -5.63
N ASN A 25 14.15 16.09 -5.52
CA ASN A 25 13.06 16.20 -6.49
C ASN A 25 11.98 17.21 -6.07
N GLY A 26 12.27 18.07 -5.09
CA GLY A 26 11.45 19.24 -4.79
C GLY A 26 10.44 19.06 -3.65
N PHE A 27 10.47 17.94 -2.93
CA PHE A 27 9.73 17.79 -1.67
C PHE A 27 10.48 18.48 -0.53
N ARG A 28 9.79 19.25 0.30
CA ARG A 28 10.40 19.86 1.49
C ARG A 28 10.40 18.83 2.62
N VAL A 29 11.27 19.03 3.61
CA VAL A 29 11.35 18.16 4.80
C VAL A 29 10.00 18.06 5.55
N GLN A 30 9.18 19.11 5.49
CA GLN A 30 7.83 19.12 6.09
C GLN A 30 6.77 18.36 5.26
N ASP A 31 7.08 18.04 4.01
CA ASP A 31 6.15 17.39 3.09
C ASP A 31 6.21 15.87 3.20
N TYR A 32 7.11 15.30 4.00
CA TYR A 32 7.20 13.86 4.18
C TYR A 32 7.60 13.43 5.59
N ILE A 33 7.31 12.18 5.92
CA ILE A 33 7.72 11.54 7.17
C ILE A 33 8.26 10.15 6.85
N VAL A 34 9.45 9.85 7.35
CA VAL A 34 10.10 8.53 7.25
C VAL A 34 10.08 7.92 8.65
N TYR A 35 9.35 6.82 8.84
CA TYR A 35 9.18 6.18 10.15
C TYR A 35 10.24 5.10 10.33
N LEU A 36 11.24 5.39 11.16
CA LEU A 36 12.31 4.44 11.49
C LEU A 36 11.90 3.61 12.70
N THR A 37 11.96 2.29 12.56
CA THR A 37 11.68 1.37 13.66
C THR A 37 12.95 1.17 14.48
N LYS A 38 12.92 1.57 15.75
CA LYS A 38 14.02 1.28 16.69
C LYS A 38 13.88 -0.15 17.23
N PRO A 39 14.98 -0.83 17.58
CA PRO A 39 14.96 -2.24 18.01
C PRO A 39 14.35 -2.51 19.41
N GLU A 40 13.54 -1.61 19.97
CA GLU A 40 12.83 -1.84 21.25
C GLU A 40 11.41 -2.40 21.01
N TYR A 41 11.19 -3.64 21.46
CA TYR A 41 9.93 -4.39 21.72
C TYR A 41 8.65 -3.53 21.87
N LYS A 42 7.44 -3.80 21.36
CA LYS A 42 6.74 -4.93 20.72
C LYS A 42 5.66 -4.37 19.79
N GLU A 43 5.68 -4.66 18.50
CA GLU A 43 4.43 -4.82 17.74
C GLU A 43 4.63 -5.98 16.78
N GLN A 44 4.04 -7.12 17.13
CA GLN A 44 3.96 -8.25 16.22
C GLN A 44 3.00 -7.91 15.07
N ASN A 45 3.50 -8.08 13.86
CA ASN A 45 2.76 -8.61 12.71
C ASN A 45 1.78 -7.63 12.05
N PHE A 46 2.06 -6.33 12.03
CA PHE A 46 1.31 -5.39 11.19
C PHE A 46 1.37 -5.82 9.72
N TRP A 47 2.57 -6.07 9.22
CA TRP A 47 2.80 -6.48 7.84
C TRP A 47 2.21 -7.85 7.51
N GLU A 48 2.37 -8.87 8.38
CA GLU A 48 1.71 -10.16 8.15
C GLU A 48 0.18 -10.03 8.16
N LYS A 49 -0.38 -9.17 9.03
CA LYS A 49 -1.82 -8.91 9.09
C LYS A 49 -2.34 -8.19 7.85
N LEU A 50 -1.48 -7.43 7.17
CA LEU A 50 -1.79 -6.79 5.89
C LEU A 50 -1.60 -7.71 4.68
N PHE A 51 -0.52 -8.48 4.65
CA PHE A 51 0.00 -9.14 3.44
C PHE A 51 0.02 -10.67 3.52
N GLY A 52 -0.50 -11.26 4.59
CA GLY A 52 -0.52 -12.71 4.84
C GLY A 52 -0.94 -13.53 3.62
N GLU A 53 -0.10 -14.52 3.30
CA GLU A 53 -0.14 -15.52 2.20
C GLU A 53 0.38 -15.13 0.80
N ARG A 54 0.78 -13.88 0.50
CA ARG A 54 1.26 -13.50 -0.85
C ARG A 54 2.73 -13.10 -0.98
N THR A 55 3.47 -13.05 0.12
CA THR A 55 4.92 -12.82 0.10
C THR A 55 5.68 -14.11 0.43
N PRO A 56 6.78 -14.43 -0.28
CA PRO A 56 7.73 -15.44 0.18
C PRO A 56 8.13 -15.11 1.63
N GLN A 57 8.22 -16.12 2.49
CA GLN A 57 8.62 -15.95 3.89
C GLN A 57 10.08 -15.46 3.95
N ILE A 58 10.28 -14.15 3.87
CA ILE A 58 11.59 -13.53 4.09
C ILE A 58 11.71 -13.30 5.60
N ASN A 59 12.67 -13.98 6.22
CA ASN A 59 13.08 -13.79 7.62
C ASN A 59 13.80 -12.45 7.81
N THR A 60 13.16 -11.33 7.47
CA THR A 60 13.63 -9.98 7.80
C THR A 60 13.02 -9.58 9.14
N ASN A 61 13.86 -9.27 10.13
CA ASN A 61 13.42 -8.70 11.41
C ASN A 61 12.48 -7.52 11.13
N GLU A 62 11.28 -7.49 11.71
CA GLU A 62 10.28 -6.42 11.52
C GLU A 62 10.83 -5.02 11.86
N THR A 63 11.89 -4.96 12.66
CA THR A 63 12.66 -3.73 12.94
C THR A 63 13.34 -3.14 11.71
N ASP A 64 13.44 -3.91 10.62
CA ASP A 64 14.02 -3.47 9.38
C ASP A 64 12.96 -2.86 8.45
N LYS A 65 11.66 -2.98 8.68
CA LYS A 65 10.67 -2.47 7.72
C LYS A 65 10.53 -0.95 7.81
N LEU A 66 10.26 -0.33 6.66
CA LEU A 66 10.13 1.12 6.52
C LEU A 66 8.74 1.52 6.03
N ILE A 67 8.21 2.55 6.66
CA ILE A 67 7.01 3.27 6.20
C ILE A 67 7.46 4.68 5.86
N ALA A 68 6.95 5.25 4.77
CA ALA A 68 7.08 6.66 4.47
C ALA A 68 5.73 7.25 4.06
N SER A 69 5.43 8.47 4.49
CA SER A 69 4.29 9.24 4.02
C SER A 69 4.78 10.51 3.34
N VAL A 70 4.15 10.90 2.23
CA VAL A 70 4.49 12.10 1.47
C VAL A 70 3.20 12.85 1.14
N SER A 71 3.23 14.17 1.31
CA SER A 71 2.19 15.12 0.96
C SER A 71 2.31 15.51 -0.51
N ILE A 72 1.20 15.35 -1.23
CA ILE A 72 1.12 15.53 -2.67
C ILE A 72 0.13 16.64 -2.98
N ASP A 73 0.61 17.72 -3.59
CA ASP A 73 -0.22 18.88 -3.92
C ASP A 73 -0.75 18.84 -5.36
N ASN A 74 -0.14 18.04 -6.24
CA ASN A 74 -0.54 17.91 -7.64
C ASN A 74 -0.10 16.57 -8.26
N GLU A 75 -0.64 16.28 -9.44
CA GLU A 75 -0.39 15.03 -10.17
C GLU A 75 1.08 14.83 -10.56
N GLN A 76 1.82 15.91 -10.88
CA GLN A 76 3.25 15.81 -11.19
C GLN A 76 4.05 15.34 -9.96
N GLN A 77 3.77 15.89 -8.78
CA GLN A 77 4.37 15.41 -7.54
C GLN A 77 3.98 13.96 -7.25
N LEU A 78 2.74 13.56 -7.56
CA LEU A 78 2.30 12.17 -7.38
C LEU A 78 3.16 11.21 -8.21
N GLU A 79 3.38 11.53 -9.48
CA GLU A 79 4.21 10.73 -10.38
C GLU A 79 5.66 10.66 -9.91
N ILE A 80 6.23 11.79 -9.50
CA ILE A 80 7.59 11.86 -8.97
C ILE A 80 7.73 10.99 -7.71
N ALA A 81 6.81 11.12 -6.74
CA ALA A 81 6.83 10.34 -5.51
C ALA A 81 6.73 8.83 -5.80
N LYS A 82 5.83 8.42 -6.71
CA LYS A 82 5.70 7.02 -7.14
C LYS A 82 6.98 6.50 -7.79
N ASN A 83 7.62 7.30 -8.63
CA ASN A 83 8.88 6.92 -9.28
C ASN A 83 10.01 6.75 -8.26
N ILE A 84 10.13 7.66 -7.29
CA ILE A 84 11.09 7.54 -6.20
C ILE A 84 10.80 6.28 -5.37
N PHE A 85 9.55 6.05 -4.97
CA PHE A 85 9.18 4.86 -4.21
C PHE A 85 9.54 3.56 -4.96
N ALA A 86 9.28 3.52 -6.27
CA ALA A 86 9.67 2.38 -7.12
C ALA A 86 11.19 2.15 -7.15
N GLN A 87 12.00 3.22 -7.22
CA GLN A 87 13.46 3.12 -7.17
C GLN A 87 13.98 2.55 -5.83
N HIS A 88 13.25 2.81 -4.74
CA HIS A 88 13.57 2.33 -3.40
C HIS A 88 12.90 1.00 -3.04
N SER A 89 12.42 0.24 -4.03
CA SER A 89 11.82 -1.11 -3.85
C SER A 89 10.59 -1.11 -2.95
N VAL A 90 9.71 -0.12 -3.12
CA VAL A 90 8.39 -0.13 -2.48
C VAL A 90 7.62 -1.40 -2.82
N GLU A 91 7.03 -2.04 -1.81
CA GLU A 91 6.17 -3.21 -2.00
C GLU A 91 4.74 -2.79 -2.34
N HIS A 92 4.22 -1.78 -1.61
CA HIS A 92 2.85 -1.31 -1.74
C HIS A 92 2.77 0.20 -1.57
N THR A 93 1.77 0.79 -2.22
CA THR A 93 1.52 2.22 -2.13
C THR A 93 0.04 2.47 -1.94
N TYR A 94 -0.30 3.38 -1.03
CA TYR A 94 -1.68 3.75 -0.72
C TYR A 94 -1.84 5.27 -0.77
N GLU A 95 -2.96 5.73 -1.32
CA GLU A 95 -3.29 7.15 -1.46
C GLU A 95 -4.51 7.47 -0.59
N PHE A 96 -4.43 8.57 0.16
CA PHE A 96 -5.47 9.05 1.06
C PHE A 96 -5.71 10.54 0.86
N ASP A 97 -6.90 10.89 0.38
CA ASP A 97 -7.33 12.29 0.21
C ASP A 97 -7.95 12.87 1.51
N ASP A 98 -8.18 12.02 2.51
CA ASP A 98 -8.82 12.34 3.79
C ASP A 98 -7.84 12.32 4.98
N VAL A 99 -6.53 12.29 4.72
CA VAL A 99 -5.47 12.29 5.73
C VAL A 99 -4.59 13.49 5.48
N THR A 100 -4.22 14.20 6.55
CA THR A 100 -3.26 15.31 6.50
C THR A 100 -1.87 14.85 6.91
N ILE A 101 -0.82 15.59 6.52
CA ILE A 101 0.55 15.30 6.95
C ILE A 101 0.72 15.41 8.48
N VAL A 102 -0.10 16.25 9.14
CA VAL A 102 -0.13 16.38 10.61
C VAL A 102 -0.68 15.11 11.25
N GLU A 103 -1.78 14.56 10.76
CA GLU A 103 -2.33 13.30 11.25
C GLU A 103 -1.40 12.12 10.94
N ALA A 104 -0.69 12.16 9.82
CA ALA A 104 0.30 11.15 9.46
C ALA A 104 1.43 11.06 10.50
N GLN A 105 1.72 12.09 11.29
CA GLN A 105 2.72 11.99 12.37
C GLN A 105 2.39 10.88 13.38
N ASN A 106 1.11 10.52 13.52
CA ASN A 106 0.70 9.37 14.31
C ASN A 106 0.79 8.07 13.48
N LEU A 107 1.88 7.32 13.70
CA LEU A 107 2.14 6.07 13.00
C LEU A 107 1.03 5.01 13.22
N ASP A 108 0.45 4.93 14.42
CA ASP A 108 -0.58 3.93 14.73
C ASP A 108 -1.89 4.23 14.00
N TYR A 109 -2.24 5.51 13.90
CA TYR A 109 -3.37 5.97 13.08
C TYR A 109 -3.15 5.62 11.61
N LEU A 110 -1.95 5.89 11.08
CA LEU A 110 -1.59 5.61 9.69
C LEU A 110 -1.65 4.11 9.39
N LYS A 111 -1.09 3.29 10.28
CA LYS A 111 -1.16 1.83 10.22
C LYS A 111 -2.61 1.36 10.17
N ALA A 112 -3.48 1.87 11.04
CA ALA A 112 -4.91 1.51 11.04
C ALA A 112 -5.62 1.85 9.72
N LYS A 113 -5.35 3.03 9.15
CA LYS A 113 -5.90 3.46 7.84
C LYS A 113 -5.45 2.56 6.71
N VAL A 114 -4.14 2.29 6.61
CA VAL A 114 -3.56 1.38 5.62
C VAL A 114 -4.16 -0.03 5.77
N ALA A 115 -4.32 -0.51 7.00
CA ALA A 115 -4.91 -1.81 7.24
C ALA A 115 -6.35 -1.94 6.80
N LEU A 116 -7.15 -0.91 7.04
CA LEU A 116 -8.52 -0.86 6.58
C LEU A 116 -8.59 -0.87 5.05
N ARG A 117 -7.70 -0.12 4.39
CA ARG A 117 -7.64 -0.03 2.92
C ARG A 117 -7.24 -1.36 2.29
N ALA A 118 -6.15 -1.97 2.75
CA ALA A 118 -5.67 -3.26 2.26
C ALA A 118 -6.75 -4.35 2.39
N LYS A 119 -7.43 -4.42 3.55
CA LYS A 119 -8.53 -5.36 3.77
C LYS A 119 -9.72 -5.13 2.83
N SER A 120 -10.06 -3.88 2.56
CA SER A 120 -11.15 -3.52 1.64
C SER A 120 -10.84 -3.94 0.20
N GLU A 121 -9.59 -3.79 -0.24
CA GLU A 121 -9.14 -4.20 -1.57
C GLU A 121 -9.17 -5.72 -1.74
N VAL A 122 -8.73 -6.48 -0.73
CA VAL A 122 -8.85 -7.94 -0.72
C VAL A 122 -10.32 -8.37 -0.75
N TYR A 123 -11.15 -7.78 0.11
CA TYR A 123 -12.57 -8.12 0.19
C TYR A 123 -13.32 -7.83 -1.12
N SER A 124 -13.10 -6.65 -1.71
CA SER A 124 -13.71 -6.28 -3.00
C SER A 124 -13.27 -7.20 -4.14
N THR A 125 -12.03 -7.66 -4.14
CA THR A 125 -11.50 -8.63 -5.11
C THR A 125 -12.18 -10.00 -4.96
N GLN A 126 -12.34 -10.50 -3.73
CA GLN A 126 -13.04 -11.77 -3.49
C GLN A 126 -14.51 -11.72 -3.94
N LEU A 127 -15.19 -10.59 -3.71
CA LEU A 127 -16.56 -10.39 -4.19
C LEU A 127 -16.67 -10.41 -5.71
N LYS A 128 -15.73 -9.76 -6.43
CA LYS A 128 -15.67 -9.82 -7.90
C LYS A 128 -15.51 -11.27 -8.37
N ASN A 129 -14.57 -12.01 -7.78
CA ASN A 129 -14.31 -13.40 -8.16
C ASN A 129 -15.51 -14.32 -7.89
N LYS A 130 -16.21 -14.14 -6.77
CA LYS A 130 -17.44 -14.90 -6.45
C LYS A 130 -18.58 -14.58 -7.41
N LYS A 131 -18.78 -13.31 -7.78
CA LYS A 131 -19.80 -12.92 -8.77
C LYS A 131 -19.48 -13.48 -10.16
N THR A 132 -18.21 -13.45 -10.57
CA THR A 132 -17.76 -14.07 -11.84
C THR A 132 -18.02 -15.58 -11.84
N ALA A 133 -17.67 -16.30 -10.76
CA ALA A 133 -17.93 -17.74 -10.65
C ALA A 133 -19.44 -18.07 -10.69
N GLN A 134 -20.28 -17.24 -10.08
CA GLN A 134 -21.74 -17.38 -10.12
C GLN A 134 -22.33 -17.11 -11.52
N ASN A 135 -21.81 -16.11 -12.24
CA ASN A 135 -22.24 -15.83 -13.61
C ASN A 135 -21.84 -16.95 -14.60
N ILE A 136 -20.68 -17.59 -14.40
CA ILE A 136 -20.25 -18.73 -15.23
C ILE A 136 -21.17 -19.95 -15.02
N HIS A 137 -21.61 -20.21 -13.78
CA HIS A 137 -22.55 -21.30 -13.50
C HIS A 137 -23.97 -21.05 -14.05
N GLN A 138 -24.41 -19.79 -14.17
CA GLN A 138 -25.73 -19.47 -14.74
C GLN A 138 -25.70 -19.34 -16.27
N GLY A 139 -24.54 -19.07 -16.89
CA GLY A 139 -24.39 -18.99 -18.34
C GLY A 139 -24.22 -20.34 -19.05
N ALA A 140 -23.88 -21.42 -18.34
CA ALA A 140 -23.70 -22.76 -18.93
C ALA A 140 -25.01 -23.56 -19.10
N GLY A 141 -26.17 -22.97 -18.76
CA GLY A 141 -27.48 -23.64 -18.79
C GLY A 141 -28.41 -23.23 -19.94
N ALA A 142 -27.98 -22.35 -20.85
CA ALA A 142 -28.79 -21.92 -21.99
C ALA A 142 -28.04 -22.21 -23.30
N GLU A 143 -28.76 -22.82 -24.25
CA GLU A 143 -28.36 -23.16 -25.64
C GLU A 143 -27.79 -24.56 -25.87
N PHE A 144 -28.67 -25.57 -25.84
CA PHE A 144 -28.68 -26.64 -26.84
C PHE A 144 -30.14 -27.06 -27.11
N SER A 145 -30.88 -26.25 -27.87
CA SER A 145 -32.08 -26.71 -28.55
C SER A 145 -31.65 -27.37 -29.86
N PHE A 146 -31.64 -28.71 -29.87
CA PHE A 146 -31.45 -29.50 -31.07
C PHE A 146 -32.80 -29.56 -31.79
N ASP A 147 -32.98 -28.76 -32.84
CA ASP A 147 -34.13 -28.89 -33.73
C ASP A 147 -34.03 -30.24 -34.45
N ALA A 148 -34.99 -31.12 -34.17
CA ALA A 148 -35.14 -32.41 -34.81
C ALA A 148 -35.71 -32.23 -36.22
N PHE A 149 -35.02 -32.81 -37.21
CA PHE A 149 -35.56 -33.12 -38.55
C PHE A 149 -35.08 -34.49 -38.99
#